data_AF-A0A3D5CWQ8-F1
#
_entry.id   AF-A0A3D5CWQ8-F1
#
_cell.length_a   1.000
_cell.length_b   1.000
_cell.length_c   1.000
_cell.angle_alpha   90.00
_cell.angle_beta   90.00
_cell.angle_gamma   90.00
#
_symmetry.space_group_name_H-M   'P 1'
#
loop_
_entity.id
_entity.type
_entity.pdbx_description
1 polymer ?
#
loop_
_entity_poly.entity_id
_entity_poly.type
_entity_poly.pdbx_seq_one_letter_code
_entity_poly.pdbx_strand_id
1 'polypeptide(L)'
;LTYEVPSELKSIFGYLAYLAKGAEMLPRVKPIKMRLKYDEGEYIGNASMFFLGLTNSVGGFEQIAPDAKLDDGKFSLIIVKTANIFEILHIAALMLNGGRHVDDPRVIYTKTSSLFVETEDDINRPVMINLDGEYGGEAPMHFQNLHQHIEFFANTDQIPDEAITGTDEEELEVVSKEFVKEVERLTDEDIDGDGKIADETPNQKN
;
A
#
# COMPACT_ATOMS: atom_id res chain seq x y z
N LEU A 1 1.69 36.63 -20.21
CA LEU A 1 2.47 36.40 -18.97
C LEU A 1 1.69 35.42 -18.10
N THR A 2 1.50 34.20 -18.62
CA THR A 2 0.87 33.07 -17.92
C THR A 2 1.03 31.90 -18.87
N TYR A 3 2.20 31.28 -18.82
CA TYR A 3 2.38 29.99 -19.46
C TYR A 3 1.60 28.98 -18.62
N GLU A 4 0.70 28.26 -19.29
CA GLU A 4 0.15 27.03 -18.79
C GLU A 4 1.32 26.16 -18.36
N VAL A 5 1.44 25.92 -17.06
CA VAL A 5 2.32 24.86 -16.54
C VAL A 5 1.91 23.59 -17.29
N PRO A 6 2.86 22.84 -17.90
CA PRO A 6 2.58 21.60 -18.62
C PRO A 6 1.62 20.72 -17.81
N SER A 7 0.63 20.13 -18.48
CA SER A 7 -0.39 19.28 -17.85
C SER A 7 0.24 18.21 -16.94
N GLU A 8 1.38 17.69 -17.35
CA GLU A 8 2.15 16.65 -16.64
C GLU A 8 2.57 17.07 -15.22
N LEU A 9 3.11 18.28 -15.07
CA LEU A 9 3.50 18.79 -13.75
C LEU A 9 2.27 18.94 -12.83
N LYS A 10 1.11 19.33 -13.36
CA LYS A 10 -0.12 19.44 -12.55
C LYS A 10 -0.61 18.07 -12.08
N SER A 11 -0.49 17.03 -12.91
CA SER A 11 -0.84 15.65 -12.56
C SER A 11 0.04 15.15 -11.42
N ILE A 12 1.36 15.33 -11.53
CA ILE A 12 2.34 15.02 -10.47
C ILE A 12 2.02 15.75 -9.17
N PHE A 13 1.78 17.07 -9.22
CA PHE A 13 1.41 17.84 -8.02
C PHE A 13 0.10 17.36 -7.39
N GLY A 14 -0.88 16.98 -8.21
CA GLY A 14 -2.13 16.40 -7.74
C GLY A 14 -1.91 15.09 -6.97
N TYR A 15 -1.12 14.17 -7.55
CA TYR A 15 -0.80 12.90 -6.92
C TYR A 15 0.05 13.06 -5.65
N LEU A 16 1.07 13.91 -5.66
CA LEU A 16 1.86 14.24 -4.47
C LEU A 16 1.01 14.84 -3.34
N ALA A 17 0.03 15.69 -3.68
CA ALA A 17 -0.91 16.23 -2.69
C ALA A 17 -1.79 15.13 -2.08
N TYR A 18 -2.21 14.14 -2.88
CA TYR A 18 -2.93 12.96 -2.38
C TYR A 18 -2.06 12.13 -1.42
N LEU A 19 -0.81 11.83 -1.79
CA LEU A 19 0.14 11.12 -0.93
C LEU A 19 0.41 11.87 0.38
N ALA A 20 0.66 13.18 0.30
CA ALA A 20 0.86 14.03 1.47
C ALA A 20 -0.35 14.00 2.40
N LYS A 21 -1.57 14.02 1.82
CA LYS A 21 -2.80 13.94 2.62
C LYS A 21 -2.95 12.59 3.32
N GLY A 22 -2.53 11.50 2.68
CA GLY A 22 -2.46 10.18 3.30
C GLY A 22 -1.44 10.13 4.44
N ALA A 23 -0.25 10.69 4.21
CA ALA A 23 0.82 10.73 5.21
C ALA A 23 0.42 11.52 6.48
N GLU A 24 -0.37 12.59 6.35
CA GLU A 24 -0.92 13.34 7.50
C GLU A 24 -1.77 12.48 8.45
N MET A 25 -2.34 11.36 7.98
CA MET A 25 -3.17 10.48 8.78
C MET A 25 -2.34 9.44 9.56
N LEU A 26 -1.11 9.15 9.13
CA LEU A 26 -0.27 8.11 9.72
C LEU A 26 0.05 8.32 11.22
N PRO A 27 0.29 9.54 11.73
CA PRO A 27 0.51 9.76 13.18
C PRO A 27 -0.69 9.40 14.07
N ARG A 28 -1.89 9.25 13.48
CA ARG A 28 -3.10 8.84 14.20
C ARG A 28 -3.25 7.33 14.27
N VAL A 29 -2.48 6.59 13.48
CA VAL A 29 -2.49 5.13 13.47
C VAL A 29 -1.92 4.64 14.80
N LYS A 30 -2.76 3.96 15.57
CA LYS A 30 -2.37 3.37 16.85
C LYS A 30 -2.28 1.87 16.66
N PRO A 31 -1.27 1.20 17.25
CA PRO A 31 -1.26 -0.24 17.26
C PRO A 31 -2.50 -0.75 17.99
N ILE A 32 -3.20 -1.67 17.36
CA ILE A 32 -4.32 -2.42 17.93
C ILE A 32 -3.85 -3.87 18.02
N LYS A 33 -4.11 -4.51 19.16
CA LYS A 33 -3.87 -5.93 19.27
C LYS A 33 -4.99 -6.67 18.56
N MET A 34 -4.64 -7.22 17.40
CA MET A 34 -5.56 -7.91 16.52
C MET A 34 -5.26 -9.40 16.56
N ARG A 35 -6.31 -10.19 16.33
CA ARG A 35 -6.19 -11.58 15.93
C ARG A 35 -6.69 -11.71 14.50
N LEU A 36 -5.79 -12.15 13.62
CA LEU A 36 -6.06 -12.41 12.21
C LEU A 36 -5.84 -13.89 11.95
N LYS A 37 -6.91 -14.61 11.62
CA LYS A 37 -6.86 -16.03 11.28
C LYS A 37 -7.10 -16.23 9.80
N TYR A 38 -6.15 -16.88 9.13
CA TYR A 38 -6.14 -17.14 7.68
C TYR A 38 -5.75 -18.59 7.39
N ASP A 39 -5.75 -19.00 6.13
CA ASP A 39 -5.61 -20.41 5.73
C ASP A 39 -4.33 -21.06 6.29
N GLU A 40 -3.21 -20.36 6.20
CA GLU A 40 -1.89 -20.88 6.57
C GLU A 40 -1.49 -20.62 8.03
N GLY A 41 -2.33 -19.93 8.81
CA GLY A 41 -1.99 -19.65 10.20
C GLY A 41 -2.82 -18.57 10.87
N GLU A 42 -2.25 -18.03 11.93
CA GLU A 42 -2.87 -17.04 12.79
C GLU A 42 -1.82 -16.05 13.26
N TYR A 43 -2.14 -14.76 13.19
CA TYR A 43 -1.38 -13.70 13.81
C TYR A 43 -2.14 -13.17 15.02
N ILE A 44 -1.51 -13.18 16.19
CA ILE A 44 -1.99 -12.52 17.41
C ILE A 44 -0.92 -11.54 17.86
N GLY A 45 -1.22 -10.25 17.79
CA GLY A 45 -0.26 -9.23 18.17
C GLY A 45 -0.69 -7.83 17.81
N ASN A 46 0.17 -6.87 18.13
CA ASN A 46 -0.03 -5.49 17.72
C ASN A 46 0.15 -5.36 16.22
N ALA A 47 -0.84 -4.77 15.55
CA ALA A 47 -0.73 -4.35 14.15
C ALA A 47 -1.26 -2.92 14.05
N SER A 48 -0.68 -2.15 13.14
CA SER A 48 -1.16 -0.81 12.83
C SER A 48 -2.27 -0.82 11.78
N MET A 49 -2.18 -1.74 10.82
CA MET A 49 -3.14 -1.93 9.74
C MET A 49 -2.98 -3.31 9.09
N PHE A 50 -3.99 -3.72 8.33
CA PHE A 50 -3.91 -4.83 7.40
C PHE A 50 -4.57 -4.45 6.07
N PHE A 51 -4.12 -5.07 4.99
CA PHE A 51 -4.71 -4.93 3.66
C PHE A 51 -5.13 -6.31 3.17
N LEU A 52 -6.27 -6.37 2.49
CA LEU A 52 -6.79 -7.58 1.88
C LEU A 52 -7.14 -7.25 0.42
N GLY A 53 -6.22 -7.54 -0.50
CA GLY A 53 -6.38 -7.26 -1.92
C GLY A 53 -6.89 -8.48 -2.70
N LEU A 54 -7.80 -8.25 -3.66
CA LEU A 54 -8.16 -9.23 -4.70
C LEU A 54 -7.25 -9.12 -5.93
N THR A 55 -6.79 -7.91 -6.21
CA THR A 55 -5.97 -7.53 -7.36
C THR A 55 -4.53 -7.30 -6.97
N ASN A 56 -3.62 -7.30 -7.95
CA ASN A 56 -2.22 -6.89 -7.77
C ASN A 56 -2.06 -5.39 -7.52
N SER A 57 -3.04 -4.58 -7.96
CA SER A 57 -3.07 -3.12 -7.79
C SER A 57 -4.14 -2.68 -6.80
N VAL A 58 -3.81 -1.74 -5.92
CA VAL A 58 -4.77 -1.01 -5.07
C VAL A 58 -4.45 0.48 -5.14
N GLY A 59 -5.42 1.32 -5.51
CA GLY A 59 -5.27 2.77 -5.50
C GLY A 59 -4.16 3.33 -6.41
N GLY A 60 -3.78 2.60 -7.47
CA GLY A 60 -2.68 2.95 -8.38
C GLY A 60 -1.31 2.40 -7.98
N PHE A 61 -1.22 1.63 -6.89
CA PHE A 61 0.00 0.93 -6.51
C PHE A 61 -0.02 -0.50 -7.07
N GLU A 62 0.64 -0.69 -8.21
CA GLU A 62 0.64 -1.97 -8.94
C GLU A 62 1.46 -3.08 -8.27
N GLN A 63 2.33 -2.69 -7.33
CA GLN A 63 3.29 -3.60 -6.67
C GLN A 63 2.93 -3.88 -5.21
N ILE A 64 1.73 -3.50 -4.75
CA ILE A 64 1.30 -3.78 -3.37
C ILE A 64 1.23 -5.28 -3.10
N ALA A 65 0.87 -6.07 -4.11
CA ALA A 65 0.86 -7.53 -4.07
C ALA A 65 1.57 -8.08 -5.33
N PRO A 66 2.91 -8.15 -5.32
CA PRO A 66 3.72 -8.31 -6.53
C PRO A 66 3.53 -9.66 -7.25
N ASP A 67 3.04 -10.70 -6.56
CA ASP A 67 2.76 -12.02 -7.13
C ASP A 67 1.25 -12.37 -7.15
N ALA A 68 0.37 -11.39 -6.95
CA ALA A 68 -1.08 -11.62 -6.95
C ALA A 68 -1.57 -12.13 -8.31
N LYS A 69 -2.46 -13.13 -8.28
CA LYS A 69 -3.11 -13.67 -9.47
C LYS A 69 -4.60 -13.51 -9.32
N LEU A 70 -5.25 -12.92 -10.32
CA LEU A 70 -6.68 -12.64 -10.30
C LEU A 70 -7.56 -13.90 -10.30
N ASP A 71 -7.01 -15.02 -10.76
CA ASP A 71 -7.72 -16.27 -10.98
C ASP A 71 -7.36 -17.38 -9.98
N ASP A 72 -6.55 -17.11 -8.94
CA ASP A 72 -6.11 -18.16 -8.00
C ASP A 72 -7.09 -18.40 -6.82
N GLY A 73 -8.15 -17.59 -6.72
CA GLY A 73 -9.14 -17.69 -5.65
C GLY A 73 -8.60 -17.31 -4.27
N LYS A 74 -7.52 -16.53 -4.23
CA LYS A 74 -6.91 -16.04 -2.99
C LYS A 74 -6.96 -14.52 -2.94
N PHE A 75 -7.07 -14.01 -1.72
CA PHE A 75 -6.67 -12.66 -1.40
C PHE A 75 -5.17 -12.59 -1.16
N SER A 76 -4.57 -11.44 -1.43
CA SER A 76 -3.28 -11.04 -0.88
C SER A 76 -3.49 -10.34 0.46
N LEU A 77 -3.03 -10.97 1.54
CA LEU A 77 -3.09 -10.43 2.89
C LEU A 77 -1.73 -9.81 3.26
N ILE A 78 -1.76 -8.53 3.61
CA ILE A 78 -0.61 -7.79 4.16
C ILE A 78 -0.96 -7.37 5.58
N ILE A 79 -0.12 -7.68 6.55
CA ILE A 79 -0.25 -7.22 7.94
C ILE A 79 0.97 -6.38 8.29
N VAL A 80 0.76 -5.13 8.69
CA VAL A 80 1.83 -4.22 9.12
C VAL A 80 1.89 -4.23 10.64
N LYS A 81 2.97 -4.79 11.20
CA LYS A 81 3.12 -5.02 12.65
C LYS A 81 3.58 -3.77 13.39
N THR A 82 4.30 -2.88 12.72
CA THR A 82 4.84 -1.66 13.31
C THR A 82 3.83 -0.51 13.31
N ALA A 83 3.91 0.35 14.32
CA ALA A 83 3.21 1.63 14.37
C ALA A 83 4.17 2.84 14.35
N ASN A 84 5.47 2.60 14.15
CA ASN A 84 6.46 3.66 14.02
C ASN A 84 6.35 4.27 12.61
N ILE A 85 6.13 5.58 12.55
CA ILE A 85 5.97 6.31 11.29
C ILE A 85 7.15 6.12 10.32
N PHE A 86 8.39 6.17 10.81
CA PHE A 86 9.58 6.02 9.96
C PHE A 86 9.67 4.60 9.39
N GLU A 87 9.29 3.60 10.18
CA GLU A 87 9.26 2.21 9.73
C GLU A 87 8.15 1.98 8.70
N ILE A 88 6.99 2.64 8.86
CA ILE A 88 5.89 2.59 7.88
C ILE A 88 6.31 3.27 6.57
N LEU A 89 6.98 4.42 6.64
CA LEU A 89 7.49 5.12 5.45
C LEU A 89 8.54 4.28 4.72
N HIS A 90 9.44 3.61 5.45
CA HIS A 90 10.38 2.65 4.87
C HIS A 90 9.62 1.51 4.16
N ILE A 91 8.65 0.86 4.82
CA ILE A 91 7.85 -0.22 4.20
C ILE A 91 7.16 0.28 2.92
N ALA A 92 6.60 1.50 2.92
CA ALA A 92 5.98 2.10 1.74
C ALA A 92 7.00 2.36 0.61
N ALA A 93 8.22 2.79 0.94
CA ALA A 93 9.28 2.98 -0.04
C ALA A 93 9.75 1.64 -0.65
N LEU A 94 9.86 0.57 0.15
CA LEU A 94 10.15 -0.78 -0.37
C LEU A 94 9.04 -1.29 -1.29
N MET A 95 7.78 -0.96 -1.00
CA MET A 95 6.65 -1.31 -1.85
C MET A 95 6.76 -0.63 -3.23
N LEU A 96 7.07 0.66 -3.24
CA LEU A 96 7.29 1.41 -4.48
C LEU A 96 8.56 0.97 -5.21
N ASN A 97 9.57 0.52 -4.47
CA ASN A 97 10.79 -0.02 -5.03
C ASN A 97 10.69 -1.54 -5.27
N GLY A 98 9.91 -1.94 -6.27
CA GLY A 98 9.92 -3.34 -6.72
C GLY A 98 9.07 -4.29 -5.88
N GLY A 99 8.14 -3.78 -5.05
CA GLY A 99 7.30 -4.62 -4.19
C GLY A 99 8.07 -5.37 -3.09
N ARG A 100 9.25 -4.87 -2.70
CA ARG A 100 10.17 -5.51 -1.74
C ARG A 100 9.67 -5.47 -0.29
N HIS A 101 8.58 -4.76 -0.02
CA HIS A 101 7.96 -4.67 1.31
C HIS A 101 7.48 -6.03 1.83
N VAL A 102 7.19 -6.99 0.94
CA VAL A 102 6.73 -8.34 1.31
C VAL A 102 7.81 -9.15 2.06
N ASP A 103 9.09 -8.79 1.86
CA ASP A 103 10.23 -9.43 2.53
C ASP A 103 10.60 -8.78 3.87
N ASP A 104 9.95 -7.66 4.21
CA ASP A 104 10.28 -6.90 5.42
C ASP A 104 9.81 -7.66 6.68
N PRO A 105 10.67 -7.83 7.71
CA PRO A 105 10.30 -8.57 8.92
C PRO A 105 9.21 -7.90 9.75
N ARG A 106 8.82 -6.65 9.46
CA ARG A 106 7.69 -5.93 10.07
C ARG A 106 6.39 -6.14 9.31
N VAL A 107 6.44 -6.81 8.16
CA VAL A 107 5.29 -7.19 7.34
C VAL A 107 5.02 -8.69 7.49
N ILE A 108 3.77 -9.09 7.34
CA ILE A 108 3.39 -10.47 6.99
C ILE A 108 2.69 -10.38 5.66
N TYR A 109 3.21 -11.09 4.66
CA TYR A 109 2.60 -11.26 3.35
C TYR A 109 2.22 -12.73 3.17
N THR A 110 0.95 -13.00 2.87
CA THR A 110 0.46 -14.36 2.60
C THR A 110 -0.76 -14.34 1.70
N LYS A 111 -1.04 -15.46 1.04
CA LYS A 111 -2.24 -15.66 0.25
C LYS A 111 -3.26 -16.46 1.04
N THR A 112 -4.52 -16.01 1.04
CA THR A 112 -5.58 -16.70 1.79
C THR A 112 -6.93 -16.63 1.09
N SER A 113 -7.71 -17.71 1.16
CA SER A 113 -9.10 -17.73 0.68
C SER A 113 -10.10 -17.26 1.73
N SER A 114 -9.68 -17.21 3.00
CA SER A 114 -10.50 -16.82 4.13
C SER A 114 -9.69 -15.98 5.12
N LEU A 115 -10.26 -14.91 5.65
CA LEU A 115 -9.68 -14.12 6.73
C LEU A 115 -10.75 -13.81 7.78
N PHE A 116 -10.50 -14.22 9.02
CA PHE A 116 -11.27 -13.76 10.17
C PHE A 116 -10.44 -12.75 10.97
N VAL A 117 -11.03 -11.58 11.25
CA VAL A 117 -10.40 -10.49 11.99
C VAL A 117 -11.20 -10.22 13.25
N GLU A 118 -10.54 -10.19 14.41
CA GLU A 118 -11.11 -9.74 15.68
C GLU A 118 -10.13 -8.87 16.48
N THR A 119 -10.67 -8.02 17.36
CA THR A 119 -9.90 -7.23 18.33
C THR A 119 -9.81 -8.00 19.65
N GLU A 120 -8.61 -8.18 20.19
CA GLU A 120 -8.40 -8.97 21.42
C GLU A 120 -8.65 -8.16 22.71
N ASP A 121 -8.18 -6.91 22.77
CA ASP A 121 -8.00 -6.23 24.08
C ASP A 121 -8.96 -5.05 24.34
N ASP A 122 -9.66 -4.52 23.35
CA ASP A 122 -10.52 -3.32 23.53
C ASP A 122 -11.77 -3.34 22.64
N ILE A 123 -12.89 -3.85 23.17
CA ILE A 123 -14.21 -3.81 22.54
C ILE A 123 -14.65 -2.38 22.21
N ASN A 124 -14.15 -1.36 22.91
CA ASN A 124 -14.51 0.04 22.66
C ASN A 124 -13.63 0.70 21.58
N ARG A 125 -12.66 -0.03 21.02
CA ARG A 125 -11.81 0.41 19.90
C ARG A 125 -11.69 -0.69 18.87
N PRO A 126 -12.82 -1.06 18.22
CA PRO A 126 -12.78 -2.09 17.20
C PRO A 126 -11.97 -1.62 15.98
N VAL A 127 -11.47 -2.60 15.22
CA VAL A 127 -10.80 -2.30 13.95
C VAL A 127 -11.86 -1.86 12.94
N MET A 128 -11.75 -0.64 12.44
CA MET A 128 -12.61 -0.12 11.37
C MET A 128 -12.15 -0.66 10.03
N ILE A 129 -13.10 -1.11 9.22
CA ILE A 129 -12.86 -1.68 7.89
C ILE A 129 -13.22 -0.66 6.82
N ASN A 130 -12.30 -0.45 5.88
CA ASN A 130 -12.57 0.26 4.63
C ASN A 130 -12.72 -0.77 3.50
N LEU A 131 -13.81 -0.67 2.72
CA LEU A 131 -14.08 -1.51 1.56
C LEU A 131 -14.18 -0.60 0.35
N ASP A 132 -13.26 -0.74 -0.60
CA ASP A 132 -13.21 0.03 -1.86
C ASP A 132 -13.38 1.55 -1.69
N GLY A 133 -12.84 2.11 -0.60
CA GLY A 133 -12.91 3.53 -0.28
C GLY A 133 -14.07 3.92 0.64
N GLU A 134 -15.02 3.02 0.93
CA GLU A 134 -16.17 3.27 1.79
C GLU A 134 -16.03 2.61 3.18
N TYR A 135 -16.84 3.07 4.13
CA TYR A 135 -16.87 2.48 5.46
C TYR A 135 -17.61 1.13 5.44
N GLY A 136 -16.89 0.05 5.71
CA GLY A 136 -17.37 -1.34 5.64
C GLY A 136 -17.82 -1.94 6.97
N GLY A 137 -17.76 -1.18 8.07
CA GLY A 137 -18.10 -1.65 9.42
C GLY A 137 -16.88 -1.89 10.30
N GLU A 138 -17.07 -2.70 11.35
CA GLU A 138 -16.10 -2.90 12.42
C GLU A 138 -15.88 -4.39 12.66
N ALA A 139 -14.66 -4.78 13.04
CA ALA A 139 -14.37 -6.14 13.50
C ALA A 139 -15.21 -6.48 14.77
N PRO A 140 -15.65 -7.75 14.95
CA PRO A 140 -15.21 -8.92 14.22
C PRO A 140 -15.84 -9.06 12.83
N MET A 141 -15.02 -9.46 11.86
CA MET A 141 -15.45 -9.62 10.46
C MET A 141 -14.82 -10.86 9.82
N HIS A 142 -15.59 -11.53 8.97
CA HIS A 142 -15.13 -12.67 8.18
C HIS A 142 -15.17 -12.31 6.69
N PHE A 143 -14.02 -12.42 6.04
CA PHE A 143 -13.85 -12.25 4.60
C PHE A 143 -13.67 -13.62 3.96
N GLN A 144 -14.40 -13.85 2.87
CA GLN A 144 -14.32 -15.07 2.08
C GLN A 144 -14.12 -14.72 0.60
N ASN A 145 -13.11 -15.31 -0.02
CA ASN A 145 -12.90 -15.18 -1.46
C ASN A 145 -13.93 -16.05 -2.18
N LEU A 146 -14.69 -15.42 -3.07
CA LEU A 146 -15.63 -16.12 -3.94
C LEU A 146 -14.96 -16.29 -5.30
N HIS A 147 -14.24 -17.41 -5.44
CA HIS A 147 -13.47 -17.73 -6.64
C HIS A 147 -14.37 -17.74 -7.88
N GLN A 148 -13.99 -16.92 -8.88
CA GLN A 148 -14.70 -16.78 -10.17
C GLN A 148 -16.21 -16.54 -10.02
N HIS A 149 -16.62 -15.77 -9.02
CA HIS A 149 -18.04 -15.59 -8.72
C HIS A 149 -18.78 -14.66 -9.69
N ILE A 150 -18.08 -13.73 -10.31
CA ILE A 150 -18.66 -12.74 -11.23
C ILE A 150 -18.22 -13.05 -12.65
N GLU A 151 -19.19 -13.23 -13.54
CA GLU A 151 -18.98 -13.25 -14.98
C GLU A 151 -19.20 -11.84 -15.54
N PHE A 152 -18.24 -11.32 -16.28
CA PHE A 152 -18.32 -10.00 -16.89
C PHE A 152 -17.68 -10.00 -18.27
N PHE A 153 -18.13 -9.08 -19.12
CA PHE A 153 -17.55 -8.86 -20.45
C PHE A 153 -16.38 -7.89 -20.33
N ALA A 154 -15.20 -8.32 -20.76
CA ALA A 154 -14.02 -7.46 -20.87
C ALA A 154 -13.52 -7.50 -22.32
N ASN A 155 -13.04 -6.35 -22.80
CA ASN A 155 -12.38 -6.29 -24.10
C ASN A 155 -10.94 -6.78 -23.95
N THR A 156 -10.70 -8.07 -24.17
CA THR A 156 -9.39 -8.70 -24.00
C THR A 156 -8.29 -8.05 -24.85
N ASP A 157 -8.65 -7.41 -25.96
CA ASP A 157 -7.70 -6.73 -26.85
C ASP A 157 -7.31 -5.33 -26.33
N GLN A 158 -8.02 -4.81 -25.31
CA GLN A 158 -7.79 -3.51 -24.67
C GLN A 158 -7.47 -3.62 -23.17
N ILE A 159 -7.35 -4.83 -22.61
CA ILE A 159 -6.76 -5.01 -21.30
C ILE A 159 -5.24 -4.81 -21.50
N PRO A 160 -4.65 -3.68 -21.07
CA PRO A 160 -3.20 -3.58 -21.03
C PRO A 160 -2.69 -4.56 -19.96
N ASP A 161 -1.45 -5.06 -20.07
CA ASP A 161 -0.85 -5.90 -19.02
C ASP A 161 -0.78 -5.16 -17.66
N GLU A 162 -0.92 -3.83 -17.67
CA GLU A 162 -0.92 -2.91 -16.54
C GLU A 162 -2.32 -2.24 -16.42
N ALA A 163 -3.10 -2.69 -15.44
CA ALA A 163 -4.51 -2.32 -15.31
C ALA A 163 -4.71 -0.97 -14.60
N ILE A 164 -4.57 0.11 -15.37
CA ILE A 164 -5.20 1.45 -15.28
C ILE A 164 -5.12 2.19 -13.91
N THR A 165 -4.35 3.29 -13.89
CA THR A 165 -4.76 4.54 -13.22
C THR A 165 -4.44 5.77 -14.08
N GLY A 166 -5.25 6.82 -13.98
CA GLY A 166 -5.21 8.03 -14.82
C GLY A 166 -4.07 9.01 -14.53
N THR A 167 -2.87 8.48 -14.30
CA THR A 167 -1.60 9.20 -14.19
C THR A 167 -0.64 8.45 -15.12
N ASP A 168 0.04 9.15 -16.03
CA ASP A 168 0.94 8.49 -16.98
C ASP A 168 2.00 7.66 -16.22
N GLU A 169 2.27 6.42 -16.63
CA GLU A 169 3.20 5.48 -15.95
C GLU A 169 4.58 6.13 -15.68
N GLU A 170 5.07 6.91 -16.65
CA GLU A 170 6.31 7.68 -16.53
C GLU A 170 6.27 8.69 -15.36
N GLU A 171 5.11 9.33 -15.12
CA GLU A 171 4.93 10.27 -14.00
C GLU A 171 4.91 9.54 -12.66
N LEU A 172 4.23 8.40 -12.58
CA LEU A 172 4.22 7.54 -11.38
C LEU A 172 5.61 7.03 -11.04
N GLU A 173 6.40 6.64 -12.04
CA GLU A 173 7.78 6.20 -11.86
C GLU A 173 8.66 7.33 -11.30
N VAL A 174 8.52 8.56 -11.84
CA VAL A 174 9.24 9.73 -11.34
C VAL A 174 8.86 10.04 -9.89
N VAL A 175 7.57 10.05 -9.56
CA VAL A 175 7.12 10.31 -8.18
C VAL A 175 7.62 9.23 -7.23
N SER A 176 7.57 7.96 -7.64
CA SER A 176 8.05 6.84 -6.83
C SER A 176 9.54 6.97 -6.53
N LYS A 177 10.36 7.33 -7.54
CA LYS A 177 11.80 7.57 -7.35
C LYS A 177 12.07 8.72 -6.38
N GLU A 178 11.35 9.84 -6.51
CA GLU A 178 11.55 10.99 -5.61
C GLU A 178 11.09 10.67 -4.17
N PHE A 179 10.02 9.90 -4.02
CA PHE A 179 9.57 9.43 -2.70
C PHE A 179 10.61 8.52 -2.05
N VAL A 180 11.15 7.54 -2.80
CA VAL A 180 12.18 6.62 -2.28
C VAL A 180 13.39 7.41 -1.78
N LYS A 181 13.93 8.34 -2.59
CA LYS A 181 15.06 9.20 -2.17
C LYS A 181 14.79 9.99 -0.90
N GLU A 182 13.57 10.54 -0.75
CA GLU A 182 13.23 11.30 0.46
C GLU A 182 13.15 10.40 1.69
N VAL A 183 12.67 9.15 1.55
CA VAL A 183 12.68 8.19 2.65
C VAL A 183 14.11 7.78 3.01
N GLU A 184 14.99 7.54 2.04
CA GLU A 184 16.41 7.23 2.29
C GLU A 184 17.10 8.31 3.13
N ARG A 185 16.82 9.59 2.85
CA ARG A 185 17.33 10.73 3.65
C ARG A 185 16.81 10.71 5.09
N LEU A 186 15.56 10.34 5.27
CA LEU A 186 14.92 10.32 6.59
C LEU A 186 15.35 9.11 7.43
N THR A 187 15.66 7.98 6.78
CA THR A 187 15.99 6.71 7.45
C THR A 187 17.48 6.43 7.50
N ASP A 188 18.32 7.13 6.71
CA ASP A 188 19.76 6.86 6.54
C ASP A 188 20.01 5.41 6.06
N GLU A 189 19.18 4.95 5.13
CA GLU A 189 19.22 3.59 4.57
C GLU A 189 19.14 3.64 3.05
N ASP A 190 19.93 2.81 2.36
CA ASP A 190 19.88 2.60 0.90
C ASP A 190 18.71 1.66 0.56
N ILE A 191 17.64 2.24 0.00
CA ILE A 191 16.40 1.54 -0.31
C ILE A 191 16.40 1.10 -1.76
N ASP A 192 16.92 1.91 -2.69
CA ASP A 192 16.95 1.60 -4.12
C ASP A 192 18.04 0.59 -4.52
N GLY A 193 19.05 0.40 -3.67
CA GLY A 193 20.14 -0.56 -3.84
C GLY A 193 21.28 -0.07 -4.72
N ASP A 194 21.39 1.24 -4.98
CA ASP A 194 22.46 1.83 -5.81
C ASP A 194 23.81 1.96 -5.08
N GLY A 195 23.84 1.62 -3.78
CA GLY A 195 25.00 1.67 -2.92
C GLY A 195 25.27 3.05 -2.31
N LYS A 196 24.31 3.99 -2.40
CA LYS A 196 24.38 5.33 -1.83
C LYS A 196 23.07 5.65 -1.11
N ILE A 197 23.15 6.56 -0.15
CA ILE A 197 21.97 7.18 0.45
C ILE A 197 21.76 8.49 -0.31
N ALA A 198 20.53 8.79 -0.71
CA ALA A 198 20.23 10.04 -1.41
C ALA A 198 20.77 11.27 -0.65
N ASP A 199 21.84 11.89 -1.17
CA ASP A 199 22.42 13.10 -0.56
C ASP A 199 21.40 14.26 -0.52
N GLU A 200 21.51 15.12 0.51
CA GLU A 200 20.80 16.41 0.53
C GLU A 200 21.13 17.18 -0.74
N THR A 201 20.13 17.51 -1.56
CA THR A 201 20.31 18.45 -2.67
C THR A 201 20.83 19.77 -2.09
N PRO A 202 21.85 20.43 -2.68
CA PRO A 202 22.42 21.64 -2.10
C PRO A 202 21.36 22.70 -1.94
N ASN A 203 21.19 23.17 -0.70
CA ASN A 203 20.50 24.38 -0.30
C ASN A 203 20.52 25.42 -1.43
N GLN A 204 19.40 25.63 -2.13
CA GLN A 204 19.23 26.80 -2.99
C GLN A 204 19.06 28.03 -2.09
N LYS A 205 20.16 28.45 -1.49
CA LYS A 205 20.37 29.85 -1.12
C LYS A 205 20.61 30.61 -2.41
N ASN A 206 19.65 31.45 -2.80
CA ASN A 206 19.87 32.81 -3.24
C ASN A 206 18.60 33.62 -3.00
#